data_AF-F6DI87-F1
#
_entry.id   AF-F6DI87-F1
#
_cell.length_a   1.000
_cell.length_b   1.000
_cell.length_c   1.000
_cell.angle_alpha   90.00
_cell.angle_beta   90.00
_cell.angle_gamma   90.00
#
_symmetry.space_group_name_H-M   'P 1'
#
loop_
_entity.id
_entity.type
_entity.pdbx_description
1 polymer ?
#
loop_
_entity_poly.entity_id
_entity_poly.type
_entity_poly.pdbx_seq_one_letter_code
_entity_poly.pdbx_strand_id
1 'polypeptide(L)'
;MEVAAVSAELELSARLRLVLLDERGVVQAVSVARNWFGAYPEVAPLGLRPQGITTDPGVRLSFRGQAGQAYYLRVENYALAEDRVNLSATGFVPNPSGKGEALTSGSVQGAIEFVGEFDRYDVSGAGGYLRFVYAGPLDLVALLYNGPDDLYPRALDPVRNCAPLSPATLLVVRDRGLARAGFDEEGSGRYTLKLSSTPCP
;
A
#
# COMPACT_ATOMS: atom_id res chain seq x y z
N MET A 1 9.72 3.63 0.08
CA MET A 1 10.32 3.29 1.39
C MET A 1 9.22 3.41 2.41
N GLU A 2 9.20 2.53 3.41
CA GLU A 2 8.25 2.57 4.50
C GLU A 2 8.99 2.84 5.82
N VAL A 3 8.47 3.74 6.63
CA VAL A 3 8.92 3.98 8.00
C VAL A 3 7.78 3.68 8.96
N ALA A 4 8.10 3.03 10.06
CA ALA A 4 7.13 2.62 11.06
C ALA A 4 7.59 3.04 12.45
N ALA A 5 6.62 3.37 13.29
CA ALA A 5 6.80 3.45 14.73
C ALA A 5 5.70 2.62 15.39
N VAL A 6 6.10 1.63 16.18
CA VAL A 6 5.18 0.71 16.85
C VAL A 6 5.29 0.89 18.35
N SER A 7 4.18 1.22 18.99
CA SER A 7 4.11 1.31 20.44
C SER A 7 4.32 -0.08 21.06
N ALA A 8 5.16 -0.15 22.09
CA ALA A 8 5.46 -1.38 22.82
C ALA A 8 4.79 -1.43 24.20
N GLU A 9 4.43 -0.29 24.79
CA GLU A 9 3.83 -0.23 26.13
C GLU A 9 2.40 0.28 26.09
N LEU A 10 2.14 1.39 25.39
CA LEU A 10 0.79 1.97 25.32
C LEU A 10 -0.12 1.29 24.30
N GLU A 11 0.46 0.57 23.33
CA GLU A 11 -0.23 -0.16 22.26
C GLU A 11 -1.32 0.70 21.58
N LEU A 12 -2.58 0.24 21.59
CA LEU A 12 -3.72 0.94 20.96
C LEU A 12 -4.09 2.26 21.67
N SER A 13 -3.56 2.49 22.87
CA SER A 13 -3.72 3.76 23.62
C SER A 13 -2.67 4.80 23.24
N ALA A 14 -1.65 4.42 22.47
CA ALA A 14 -0.61 5.33 22.03
C ALA A 14 -1.19 6.43 21.14
N ARG A 15 -0.69 7.66 21.30
CA ARG A 15 -1.10 8.84 20.52
C ARG A 15 0.08 9.35 19.72
N LEU A 16 0.61 8.46 18.88
CA LEU A 16 1.81 8.75 18.10
C LEU A 16 1.49 9.55 16.83
N ARG A 17 2.39 10.47 16.49
CA ARG A 17 2.47 11.14 15.19
C ARG A 17 3.87 10.93 14.61
N LEU A 18 3.92 10.48 13.36
CA LEU A 18 5.15 10.38 12.58
C LEU A 18 5.16 11.54 11.59
N VAL A 19 6.27 12.28 11.55
CA VAL A 19 6.50 13.37 10.61
C VAL A 19 7.81 13.09 9.89
N LEU A 20 7.76 12.99 8.56
CA LEU A 20 8.93 12.90 7.71
C LEU A 20 9.31 14.30 7.23
N LEU A 21 10.56 14.69 7.41
CA LEU A 21 11.10 15.98 6.99
C LEU A 21 12.27 15.78 6.00
N ASP A 22 12.42 16.71 5.06
CA ASP A 22 13.64 16.79 4.23
C ASP A 22 14.80 17.44 5.00
N GLU A 23 15.96 17.55 4.35
CA GLU A 23 17.17 18.16 4.93
C GLU A 23 17.02 19.63 5.35
N ARG A 24 16.01 20.33 4.81
CA ARG A 24 15.70 21.72 5.14
C ARG A 24 14.67 21.81 6.27
N GLY A 25 14.24 20.68 6.82
CA GLY A 25 13.19 20.60 7.84
C GLY A 25 11.78 20.79 7.26
N VAL A 26 11.60 20.66 5.95
CA VAL A 26 10.28 20.77 5.30
C VAL A 26 9.55 19.44 5.41
N VAL A 27 8.32 19.47 5.93
CA VAL A 27 7.47 18.28 6.06
C VAL A 27 7.15 17.71 4.68
N GLN A 28 7.50 16.45 4.47
CA GLN A 28 7.23 15.69 3.25
C GLN A 28 5.99 14.82 3.39
N ALA A 29 5.76 14.26 4.57
CA ALA A 29 4.62 13.39 4.84
C ALA A 29 4.34 13.30 6.35
N VAL A 30 3.10 12.99 6.73
CA VAL A 30 2.66 12.82 8.12
C VAL A 30 1.77 11.58 8.23
N SER A 31 1.93 10.83 9.30
CA SER A 31 1.05 9.70 9.66
C SER A 31 0.74 9.74 11.15
N VAL A 32 -0.40 9.18 11.54
CA VAL A 32 -0.99 9.34 12.86
C VAL A 32 -1.64 8.05 13.38
N ALA A 33 -1.64 7.87 14.71
CA ALA A 33 -2.27 6.73 15.37
C ALA A 33 -3.79 6.68 15.12
N ARG A 34 -4.22 5.73 14.28
CA ARG A 34 -5.59 5.64 13.76
C ARG A 34 -6.65 5.55 14.86
N ASN A 35 -6.41 4.82 15.94
CA ASN A 35 -7.39 4.64 17.00
C ASN A 35 -7.70 5.93 17.75
N TRP A 36 -6.68 6.73 18.06
CA TRP A 36 -6.89 7.99 18.77
C TRP A 36 -7.53 9.04 17.85
N PHE A 37 -6.97 9.26 16.67
CA PHE A 37 -7.48 10.28 15.74
C PHE A 37 -8.79 9.89 15.08
N GLY A 38 -9.08 8.59 14.95
CA GLY A 38 -10.39 8.10 14.51
C GLY A 38 -11.48 8.27 15.58
N ALA A 39 -11.12 8.14 16.86
CA ALA A 39 -12.04 8.41 17.96
C ALA A 39 -12.30 9.92 18.16
N TYR A 40 -11.32 10.76 17.86
CA TYR A 40 -11.39 12.23 17.98
C TYR A 40 -10.94 12.91 16.67
N PRO A 41 -11.78 12.94 15.61
CA PRO A 41 -11.40 13.51 14.33
C PRO A 41 -11.06 15.00 14.38
N GLU A 42 -11.61 15.73 15.36
CA GLU A 42 -11.40 17.17 15.56
C GLU A 42 -9.96 17.55 15.92
N VAL A 43 -9.15 16.61 16.39
CA VAL A 43 -7.73 16.82 16.70
C VAL A 43 -6.80 16.29 15.60
N ALA A 44 -7.34 15.69 14.53
CA ALA A 44 -6.55 15.22 13.39
C ALA A 44 -5.83 16.39 12.69
N PRO A 45 -4.56 16.23 12.28
CA PRO A 45 -3.87 17.26 11.52
C PRO A 45 -4.64 17.60 10.24
N LEU A 46 -4.66 18.89 9.89
CA LEU A 46 -5.27 19.37 8.66
C LEU A 46 -4.77 18.58 7.45
N GLY A 47 -5.71 18.05 6.66
CA GLY A 47 -5.41 17.23 5.48
C GLY A 47 -5.29 15.72 5.75
N LEU A 48 -5.29 15.28 7.02
CA LEU A 48 -5.37 13.86 7.37
C LEU A 48 -6.80 13.48 7.75
N ARG A 49 -7.33 12.47 7.06
CA ARG A 49 -8.61 11.83 7.42
C ARG A 49 -8.32 10.47 8.05
N PRO A 50 -8.74 10.22 9.29
CA PRO A 50 -8.60 8.91 9.92
C PRO A 50 -9.35 7.85 9.10
N GLN A 51 -8.70 6.74 8.77
CA GLN A 51 -9.30 5.65 7.97
C GLN A 51 -10.01 4.60 8.84
N GLY A 52 -10.56 5.01 9.99
CA GLY A 52 -11.23 4.12 10.95
C GLY A 52 -10.32 3.57 12.05
N ILE A 53 -10.88 2.67 12.87
CA ILE A 53 -10.22 2.02 14.02
C ILE A 53 -9.57 0.70 13.55
N THR A 54 -8.39 0.37 14.08
CA THR A 54 -7.61 -0.83 13.78
C THR A 54 -7.13 -1.50 15.07
N THR A 55 -6.80 -2.78 15.00
CA THR A 55 -6.09 -3.50 16.09
C THR A 55 -4.58 -3.43 15.96
N ASP A 56 -4.06 -2.75 14.94
CA ASP A 56 -2.61 -2.55 14.74
C ASP A 56 -2.13 -1.33 15.54
N PRO A 57 -1.20 -1.50 16.52
CA PRO A 57 -0.63 -0.39 17.28
C PRO A 57 0.42 0.41 16.49
N GLY A 58 0.77 -0.03 15.28
CA GLY A 58 1.75 0.62 14.43
C GLY A 58 1.21 1.86 13.72
N VAL A 59 2.05 2.90 13.67
CA VAL A 59 1.86 4.06 12.81
C VAL A 59 2.93 4.02 11.73
N ARG A 60 2.51 4.03 10.47
CA ARG A 60 3.37 3.78 9.30
C ARG A 60 3.19 4.86 8.25
N LEU A 61 4.25 5.09 7.48
CA LEU A 61 4.31 6.09 6.42
C LEU A 61 5.12 5.53 5.26
N SER A 62 4.53 5.54 4.07
CA SER A 62 5.25 5.28 2.83
C SER A 62 5.60 6.59 2.14
N PHE A 63 6.83 6.67 1.64
CA PHE A 63 7.28 7.80 0.85
C PHE A 63 8.24 7.37 -0.25
N ARG A 64 8.26 8.17 -1.32
CA ARG A 64 9.21 8.02 -2.41
C ARG A 64 10.47 8.83 -2.09
N GLY A 65 11.47 8.15 -1.53
CA GLY A 65 12.78 8.75 -1.27
C GLY A 65 13.60 8.88 -2.55
N GLN A 66 14.44 9.92 -2.62
CA GLN A 66 15.45 10.07 -3.68
C GLN A 66 16.81 9.56 -3.23
N ALA A 67 17.53 8.88 -4.14
CA ALA A 67 18.88 8.40 -3.87
C ALA A 67 19.80 9.59 -3.52
N GLY A 68 20.55 9.47 -2.43
CA GLY A 68 21.45 10.52 -1.94
C GLY A 68 20.80 11.64 -1.14
N GLN A 69 19.47 11.67 -1.00
CA GLN A 69 18.77 12.65 -0.19
C GLN A 69 18.65 12.17 1.27
N ALA A 70 18.93 13.06 2.22
CA ALA A 70 18.70 12.81 3.64
C ALA A 70 17.26 13.16 4.05
N TYR A 71 16.67 12.32 4.90
CA TYR A 71 15.37 12.55 5.51
C TYR A 71 15.47 12.39 7.02
N TYR A 72 14.67 13.18 7.74
CA TYR A 72 14.58 13.14 9.20
C TYR A 72 13.21 12.63 9.59
N LEU A 73 13.17 11.64 10.49
CA LEU A 73 11.93 11.14 11.07
C LEU A 73 11.76 11.75 12.46
N ARG A 74 10.64 12.44 12.69
CA ARG A 74 10.22 12.90 14.01
C ARG A 74 9.03 12.08 14.48
N VAL A 75 9.15 11.51 15.68
CA VAL A 75 8.09 10.74 16.34
C VAL A 75 7.66 11.50 17.59
N GLU A 76 6.38 11.83 17.66
CA GLU A 76 5.80 12.62 18.75
C GLU A 76 4.74 11.78 19.48
N ASN A 77 4.80 11.78 20.81
CA ASN A 77 3.81 11.14 21.66
C ASN A 77 2.93 12.21 22.32
N TYR A 78 1.62 12.14 22.03
CA TYR A 78 0.60 13.03 22.63
C TYR A 78 -0.17 12.35 23.78
N ALA A 79 0.24 11.16 24.21
CA ALA A 79 -0.33 10.50 25.37
C ALA A 79 0.10 11.21 26.65
N LEU A 80 -0.67 11.01 27.72
CA LEU A 80 -0.34 11.51 29.06
C LEU A 80 0.72 10.67 29.78
N ALA A 81 1.11 9.54 29.17
CA ALA A 81 2.09 8.61 29.70
C ALA A 81 3.24 8.43 28.70
N GLU A 82 4.40 8.07 29.23
CA GLU A 82 5.56 7.68 28.43
C GLU A 82 5.28 6.37 27.67
N ASP A 83 6.02 6.16 26.59
CA ASP A 83 5.91 4.96 25.76
C ASP A 83 7.30 4.53 25.30
N ARG A 84 7.47 3.23 25.08
CA ARG A 84 8.61 2.68 24.36
C ARG A 84 8.18 2.41 22.92
N VAL A 85 8.90 2.98 21.96
CA VAL A 85 8.54 2.89 20.54
C VAL A 85 9.64 2.17 19.76
N ASN A 86 9.26 1.12 19.04
CA ASN A 86 10.13 0.43 18.09
C ASN A 86 10.07 1.13 16.74
N LEU A 87 11.21 1.59 16.24
CA LEU A 87 11.32 2.26 14.95
C LEU A 87 11.90 1.31 13.90
N SER A 88 11.32 1.32 12.70
CA SER A 88 11.87 0.62 11.55
C SER A 88 11.78 1.45 10.29
N ALA A 89 12.72 1.21 9.38
CA ALA A 89 12.77 1.83 8.07
C ALA A 89 13.09 0.72 7.06
N THR A 90 12.10 0.37 6.24
CA THR A 90 12.20 -0.75 5.30
C THR A 90 12.19 -0.19 3.87
N GLY A 91 13.29 -0.43 3.17
CA GLY A 91 13.37 -0.20 1.74
C GLY A 91 12.42 -1.13 0.99
N PHE A 92 11.70 -0.59 0.02
CA PHE A 92 10.97 -1.36 -0.95
C PHE A 92 11.09 -0.64 -2.29
N VAL A 93 11.39 -1.40 -3.33
CA VAL A 93 11.45 -0.92 -4.70
C VAL A 93 10.30 -1.62 -5.43
N PRO A 94 9.10 -1.01 -5.51
CA PRO A 94 8.07 -1.52 -6.41
C PRO A 94 8.63 -1.54 -7.83
N ASN A 95 8.03 -2.34 -8.71
CA ASN A 95 8.31 -2.22 -10.13
C ASN A 95 8.10 -0.75 -10.54
N PRO A 96 9.18 -0.04 -10.96
CA PRO A 96 9.08 1.38 -11.32
C PRO A 96 8.22 1.60 -12.57
N SER A 97 7.90 0.50 -13.27
CA SER A 97 7.31 0.48 -14.59
C SER A 97 5.80 0.42 -14.60
N GLY A 98 5.10 0.18 -13.46
CA GLY A 98 3.65 -0.12 -13.29
C GLY A 98 2.65 0.92 -13.83
N LYS A 99 2.95 1.46 -15.00
CA LYS A 99 2.34 2.60 -15.68
C LYS A 99 1.85 2.19 -17.07
N GLY A 100 1.80 0.88 -17.37
CA GLY A 100 1.32 0.32 -18.63
C GLY A 100 2.36 -0.47 -19.41
N GLU A 101 3.43 -0.94 -18.77
CA GLU A 101 4.43 -1.80 -19.38
C GLU A 101 3.90 -3.20 -19.68
N ALA A 102 4.54 -3.88 -20.63
CA ALA A 102 4.16 -5.23 -21.02
C ALA A 102 4.58 -6.27 -19.97
N LEU A 103 3.61 -7.00 -19.43
CA LEU A 103 3.81 -8.19 -18.60
C LEU A 103 3.60 -9.44 -19.47
N THR A 104 4.66 -9.88 -20.14
CA THR A 104 4.60 -11.02 -21.08
C THR A 104 5.12 -12.33 -20.51
N SER A 105 5.94 -12.28 -19.45
CA SER A 105 6.48 -13.47 -18.78
C SER A 105 6.93 -13.18 -17.34
N GLY A 106 7.14 -14.24 -16.55
CA GLY A 106 7.78 -14.15 -15.24
C GLY A 106 6.88 -13.65 -14.11
N SER A 107 7.48 -12.91 -13.18
CA SER A 107 6.82 -12.37 -11.99
C SER A 107 7.19 -10.90 -11.79
N VAL A 108 6.23 -10.11 -11.34
CA VAL A 108 6.38 -8.67 -11.07
C VAL A 108 5.94 -8.39 -9.65
N GLN A 109 6.74 -7.60 -8.93
CA GLN A 109 6.39 -7.05 -7.63
C GLN A 109 5.88 -5.62 -7.80
N GLY A 110 4.72 -5.30 -7.26
CA GLY A 110 4.16 -3.95 -7.29
C GLY A 110 3.74 -3.50 -5.89
N ALA A 111 3.35 -2.24 -5.77
CA ALA A 111 2.73 -1.75 -4.55
C ALA A 111 1.78 -0.58 -4.81
N ILE A 112 0.64 -0.64 -4.13
CA ILE A 112 -0.30 0.47 -4.02
C ILE A 112 0.01 1.19 -2.72
N GLU A 113 0.87 2.20 -2.76
CA GLU A 113 1.37 2.90 -1.58
C GLU A 113 0.47 4.07 -1.18
N PHE A 114 -0.24 4.70 -2.12
CA PHE A 114 -1.04 5.91 -1.87
C PHE A 114 -2.53 5.74 -2.18
N VAL A 115 -3.37 6.55 -1.53
CA VAL A 115 -4.82 6.55 -1.79
C VAL A 115 -5.09 6.93 -3.24
N GLY A 116 -5.91 6.14 -3.93
CA GLY A 116 -6.24 6.36 -5.34
C GLY A 116 -5.12 5.98 -6.32
N GLU A 117 -3.99 5.46 -5.83
CA GLU A 117 -2.97 4.86 -6.69
C GLU A 117 -3.46 3.54 -7.29
N PHE A 118 -2.99 3.26 -8.50
CA PHE A 118 -3.20 2.00 -9.17
C PHE A 118 -2.00 1.75 -10.09
N ASP A 119 -1.63 0.49 -10.22
CA ASP A 119 -0.63 0.05 -11.17
C ASP A 119 -1.33 -0.50 -12.41
N ARG A 120 -0.74 -0.26 -13.58
CA ARG A 120 -1.25 -0.71 -14.89
C ARG A 120 -0.20 -1.54 -15.60
N TYR A 121 -0.64 -2.60 -16.28
CA TYR A 121 0.21 -3.46 -17.11
C TYR A 121 -0.50 -3.80 -18.41
N ASP A 122 0.22 -3.78 -19.52
CA ASP A 122 -0.20 -4.37 -20.80
C ASP A 122 0.00 -5.88 -20.75
N VAL A 123 -1.08 -6.63 -20.95
CA VAL A 123 -1.07 -8.10 -20.94
C VAL A 123 -1.53 -8.69 -22.28
N SER A 124 -1.66 -7.87 -23.33
CA SER A 124 -2.19 -8.32 -24.63
C SER A 124 -1.32 -9.39 -25.30
N GLY A 125 -0.02 -9.40 -25.01
CA GLY A 125 0.94 -10.39 -25.48
C GLY A 125 1.14 -11.59 -24.55
N ALA A 126 0.42 -11.66 -23.43
CA ALA A 126 0.63 -12.66 -22.39
C ALA A 126 -0.27 -13.89 -22.58
N GLY A 127 0.30 -15.08 -22.37
CA GLY A 127 -0.41 -16.36 -22.43
C GLY A 127 -0.58 -17.01 -21.06
N GLY A 128 -1.48 -18.00 -20.98
CA GLY A 128 -1.70 -18.79 -19.76
C GLY A 128 -2.57 -18.08 -18.73
N TYR A 129 -2.14 -18.10 -17.47
CA TYR A 129 -2.92 -17.68 -16.31
C TYR A 129 -2.16 -16.65 -15.49
N LEU A 130 -2.86 -15.61 -15.04
CA LEU A 130 -2.37 -14.67 -14.05
C LEU A 130 -2.63 -15.24 -12.66
N ARG A 131 -1.62 -15.20 -11.78
CA ARG A 131 -1.76 -15.43 -10.34
C ARG A 131 -1.45 -14.13 -9.59
N PHE A 132 -2.39 -13.68 -8.78
CA PHE A 132 -2.28 -12.51 -7.93
C PHE A 132 -1.93 -12.94 -6.50
N VAL A 133 -0.71 -12.66 -6.04
CA VAL A 133 -0.26 -13.04 -4.70
C VAL A 133 -0.27 -11.80 -3.81
N TYR A 134 -1.20 -11.79 -2.86
CA TYR A 134 -1.34 -10.74 -1.85
C TYR A 134 -1.90 -11.33 -0.55
N ALA A 135 -1.36 -10.89 0.59
CA ALA A 135 -1.75 -11.37 1.92
C ALA A 135 -1.87 -10.24 2.95
N GLY A 136 -1.95 -9.00 2.49
CA GLY A 136 -2.07 -7.84 3.38
C GLY A 136 -3.53 -7.43 3.63
N PRO A 137 -3.74 -6.39 4.43
CA PRO A 137 -5.06 -5.99 4.92
C PRO A 137 -5.77 -4.92 4.06
N LEU A 138 -5.14 -4.44 2.99
CA LEU A 138 -5.80 -3.58 2.00
C LEU A 138 -6.73 -4.45 1.14
N ASP A 139 -7.88 -3.94 0.70
CA ASP A 139 -8.78 -4.71 -0.16
C ASP A 139 -8.30 -4.66 -1.62
N LEU A 140 -7.10 -5.20 -1.86
CA LEU A 140 -6.48 -5.17 -3.19
C LEU A 140 -7.17 -6.11 -4.16
N VAL A 141 -7.40 -5.60 -5.36
CA VAL A 141 -7.90 -6.34 -6.51
C VAL A 141 -6.99 -6.16 -7.71
N ALA A 142 -6.86 -7.23 -8.48
CA ALA A 142 -6.29 -7.23 -9.82
C ALA A 142 -7.44 -7.37 -10.84
N LEU A 143 -7.59 -6.41 -11.74
CA LEU A 143 -8.67 -6.31 -12.71
C LEU A 143 -8.12 -6.53 -14.12
N LEU A 144 -8.59 -7.60 -14.78
CA LEU A 144 -8.26 -7.93 -16.16
C LEU A 144 -9.36 -7.43 -17.10
N TYR A 145 -9.03 -6.47 -17.95
CA TYR A 145 -9.91 -5.88 -18.95
C TYR A 145 -9.61 -6.49 -20.32
N ASN A 146 -10.65 -6.87 -21.05
CA ASN A 146 -10.54 -7.31 -22.44
C ASN A 146 -10.28 -6.15 -23.41
N GLY A 147 -10.54 -4.91 -22.97
CA GLY A 147 -10.31 -3.69 -23.74
C GLY A 147 -10.70 -2.44 -22.94
N PRO A 148 -10.52 -1.24 -23.51
CA PRO A 148 -10.78 0.03 -22.83
C PRO A 148 -12.25 0.23 -22.41
N ASP A 149 -13.19 -0.40 -23.11
CA ASP A 149 -14.63 -0.28 -22.86
C ASP A 149 -15.21 -1.46 -22.06
N ASP A 150 -14.36 -2.32 -21.49
CA ASP A 150 -14.81 -3.47 -20.70
C ASP A 150 -15.40 -3.01 -19.36
N LEU A 151 -16.73 -3.02 -19.26
CA LEU A 151 -17.48 -2.65 -18.06
C LEU A 151 -17.42 -3.71 -16.96
N TYR A 152 -17.00 -4.93 -17.29
CA TYR A 152 -17.05 -6.09 -16.40
C TYR A 152 -15.71 -6.83 -16.41
N PRO A 153 -14.61 -6.17 -15.99
CA PRO A 153 -13.30 -6.80 -15.94
C PRO A 153 -13.33 -8.01 -15.01
N ARG A 154 -12.54 -9.03 -15.35
CA ARG A 154 -12.34 -10.18 -14.46
C ARG A 154 -11.53 -9.73 -13.25
N ALA A 155 -12.12 -9.84 -12.07
CA ALA A 155 -11.48 -9.50 -10.81
C ALA A 155 -10.81 -10.72 -10.19
N LEU A 156 -9.56 -10.55 -9.79
CA LEU A 156 -8.83 -11.45 -8.91
C LEU A 156 -8.63 -10.75 -7.56
N ASP A 157 -8.75 -11.51 -6.49
CA ASP A 157 -8.52 -11.08 -5.11
C ASP A 157 -7.74 -12.17 -4.37
N PRO A 158 -7.35 -11.97 -3.10
CA PRO A 158 -6.57 -12.96 -2.36
C PRO A 158 -7.22 -14.36 -2.26
N VAL A 159 -8.55 -14.45 -2.39
CA VAL A 159 -9.29 -15.71 -2.34
C VAL A 159 -9.39 -16.33 -3.73
N ARG A 160 -9.82 -15.54 -4.72
CA ARG A 160 -9.89 -15.92 -6.14
C ARG A 160 -8.72 -15.33 -6.88
N ASN A 161 -7.56 -15.93 -6.63
CA ASN A 161 -6.28 -15.32 -6.95
C ASN A 161 -5.69 -15.74 -8.29
N CYS A 162 -6.47 -16.41 -9.14
CA CYS A 162 -6.02 -16.92 -10.42
C CYS A 162 -7.09 -16.77 -11.50
N ALA A 163 -6.71 -16.36 -12.71
CA ALA A 163 -7.59 -16.30 -13.87
C ALA A 163 -6.81 -16.49 -15.18
N PRO A 164 -7.45 -17.00 -16.26
CA PRO A 164 -6.86 -16.97 -17.59
C PRO A 164 -6.61 -15.53 -18.04
N LEU A 165 -5.46 -15.30 -18.68
CA LEU A 165 -5.10 -14.00 -19.23
C LEU A 165 -5.97 -13.68 -20.44
N SER A 166 -5.97 -14.54 -21.46
CA SER A 166 -6.75 -14.30 -22.68
C SER A 166 -8.26 -14.19 -22.40
N PRO A 167 -8.98 -13.21 -22.99
CA PRO A 167 -8.52 -12.24 -23.99
C PRO A 167 -8.15 -10.85 -23.41
N ALA A 168 -7.66 -10.78 -22.16
CA ALA A 168 -7.31 -9.51 -21.53
C ALA A 168 -6.18 -8.80 -22.28
N THR A 169 -6.29 -7.48 -22.33
CA THR A 169 -5.27 -6.57 -22.88
C THR A 169 -4.69 -5.66 -21.81
N LEU A 170 -5.45 -5.37 -20.75
CA LEU A 170 -5.03 -4.49 -19.66
C LEU A 170 -5.24 -5.17 -18.31
N LEU A 171 -4.23 -5.07 -17.45
CA LEU A 171 -4.31 -5.43 -16.04
C LEU A 171 -4.17 -4.17 -15.18
N VAL A 172 -5.06 -3.99 -14.22
CA VAL A 172 -5.00 -2.90 -13.24
C VAL A 172 -5.00 -3.48 -11.83
N VAL A 173 -4.03 -3.10 -10.99
CA VAL A 173 -4.03 -3.45 -9.56
C VAL A 173 -4.33 -2.20 -8.75
N ARG A 174 -5.28 -2.30 -7.82
CA ARG A 174 -5.73 -1.17 -6.99
C ARG A 174 -6.43 -1.62 -5.71
N ASP A 175 -6.59 -0.70 -4.77
CA ASP A 175 -7.59 -0.86 -3.71
C ASP A 175 -9.00 -0.85 -4.33
N ARG A 176 -9.85 -1.82 -3.96
CA ARG A 176 -11.21 -1.95 -4.49
C ARG A 176 -12.04 -0.70 -4.19
N GLY A 177 -11.95 -0.22 -2.95
CA GLY A 177 -12.68 0.94 -2.46
C GLY A 177 -12.12 2.30 -2.89
N LEU A 178 -10.90 2.33 -3.43
CA LEU A 178 -10.12 3.57 -3.67
C LEU A 178 -10.05 4.48 -2.43
N ALA A 179 -10.17 3.89 -1.25
CA ALA A 179 -10.39 4.61 -0.01
C ALA A 179 -9.19 4.52 0.93
N ARG A 180 -8.29 3.55 0.68
CA ARG A 180 -7.19 3.21 1.57
C ARG A 180 -5.84 3.21 0.85
N ALA A 181 -4.76 3.24 1.64
CA ALA A 181 -3.39 3.29 1.14
C ALA A 181 -2.50 2.20 1.75
N GLY A 182 -1.44 1.83 1.03
CA GLY A 182 -0.49 0.78 1.40
C GLY A 182 0.37 1.04 2.63
N PHE A 183 0.27 2.18 3.29
CA PHE A 183 1.01 2.48 4.51
C PHE A 183 0.19 2.30 5.80
N ASP A 184 -1.06 1.85 5.72
CA ASP A 184 -1.90 1.77 6.93
C ASP A 184 -1.40 0.70 7.92
N GLU A 185 -0.92 -0.44 7.41
CA GLU A 185 -0.74 -1.70 8.14
C GLU A 185 0.44 -2.49 7.58
N GLU A 186 1.01 -3.39 8.38
CA GLU A 186 2.13 -4.24 7.96
C GLU A 186 1.78 -5.05 6.71
N GLY A 187 2.68 -5.03 5.72
CA GLY A 187 2.50 -5.74 4.45
C GLY A 187 1.38 -5.18 3.56
N SER A 188 0.82 -4.01 3.90
CA SER A 188 -0.22 -3.37 3.11
C SER A 188 0.29 -2.93 1.73
N GLY A 189 -0.59 -2.94 0.74
CA GLY A 189 -0.29 -2.47 -0.62
C GLY A 189 0.64 -3.32 -1.49
N ARG A 190 1.55 -4.11 -0.91
CA ARG A 190 2.61 -4.84 -1.67
C ARG A 190 2.11 -6.17 -2.19
N TYR A 191 2.21 -6.40 -3.49
CA TYR A 191 1.72 -7.61 -4.14
C TYR A 191 2.73 -8.21 -5.12
N THR A 192 2.49 -9.45 -5.55
CA THR A 192 3.23 -10.08 -6.65
C THR A 192 2.26 -10.62 -7.69
N LEU A 193 2.49 -10.26 -8.96
CA LEU A 193 1.84 -10.86 -10.12
C LEU A 193 2.73 -11.95 -10.69
N LYS A 194 2.17 -13.12 -10.98
CA LYS A 194 2.92 -14.23 -11.60
C LYS A 194 2.17 -14.77 -12.79
N LEU A 195 2.86 -14.91 -13.92
CA LEU A 195 2.32 -15.65 -15.05
C LEU A 195 2.62 -17.13 -14.90
N SER A 196 1.61 -17.96 -15.16
CA SER A 196 1.69 -19.41 -15.01
C SER A 196 1.12 -20.11 -16.24
N SER A 197 1.77 -21.17 -16.70
CA SER A 197 1.21 -22.10 -17.69
C SER A 197 0.22 -23.09 -17.08
N THR A 198 0.25 -23.25 -15.75
CA THR A 198 -0.63 -24.18 -15.03
C THR A 198 -2.00 -23.52 -14.82
N PRO A 199 -3.10 -24.21 -15.17
CA PRO A 199 -4.45 -23.73 -14.89
C PRO A 199 -4.68 -23.38 -13.43
N CYS A 200 -5.67 -22.53 -13.21
CA CYS A 200 -6.14 -22.23 -11.86
C CYS A 200 -6.71 -23.50 -11.23
N PRO A 201 -6.30 -23.83 -9.98
CA PRO A 201 -6.83 -24.97 -9.25
C PRO A 201 -8.33 -24.82 -8.94
#